data_AF-A0A1F9ARB2-F1
#
_entry.id   AF-A0A1F9ARB2-F1
#
_cell.length_a   1.000
_cell.length_b   1.000
_cell.length_c   1.000
_cell.angle_alpha   90.00
_cell.angle_beta   90.00
_cell.angle_gamma   90.00
#
_symmetry.space_group_name_H-M   'P 1'
#
loop_
_entity.id
_entity.type
_entity.pdbx_description
1 polymer ?
#
loop_
_entity_poly.entity_id
_entity_poly.type
_entity_poly.pdbx_seq_one_letter_code
_entity_poly.pdbx_strand_id
1 'polypeptide(L)'
;MFRHPFITMSDRPTQSGRWRLFFLAAGLWNWCGAVPAIFWPGLNLNLFYAITGLQDYPLNYYLVFLNRSFWIAVLVFGLGYLIIASDPGKHLGIVVMGIIGKVIVALAWYYLFAMGKATGFAVFAATGDSLFTVFFILFLVRGPRSP
;
A
#
# COMPACT_ATOMS: atom_id res chain seq x y z
N MET A 1 -42.16 -14.43 -36.21
CA MET A 1 -42.04 -14.46 -34.73
C MET A 1 -40.57 -14.69 -34.39
N PHE A 2 -39.76 -13.63 -34.35
CA PHE A 2 -38.33 -13.71 -34.05
C PHE A 2 -38.08 -13.02 -32.70
N ARG A 3 -37.79 -13.82 -31.66
CA ARG A 3 -37.31 -13.30 -30.37
C ARG A 3 -35.81 -13.02 -30.52
N HIS A 4 -35.44 -11.75 -30.53
CA HIS A 4 -34.05 -11.37 -30.28
C HIS A 4 -33.69 -11.73 -28.84
N PRO A 5 -32.52 -12.34 -28.58
CA PRO A 5 -32.05 -12.56 -27.23
C PRO A 5 -31.68 -11.21 -26.61
N PHE A 6 -32.37 -10.86 -25.52
CA PHE A 6 -31.97 -9.78 -24.62
C PHE A 6 -30.59 -10.12 -24.07
N ILE A 7 -29.56 -9.43 -24.55
CA ILE A 7 -28.25 -9.41 -23.88
C ILE A 7 -28.47 -8.64 -22.59
N THR A 8 -28.52 -9.34 -21.46
CA THR A 8 -28.62 -8.73 -20.14
C THR A 8 -27.36 -7.91 -19.87
N MET A 9 -27.55 -6.70 -19.36
CA MET A 9 -26.50 -5.73 -19.00
C MET A 9 -25.66 -6.17 -17.78
N SER A 10 -25.56 -7.48 -17.51
CA SER A 10 -25.14 -8.07 -16.24
C SER A 10 -23.67 -8.53 -16.20
N ASP A 11 -22.95 -8.55 -17.32
CA ASP A 11 -21.63 -9.20 -17.40
C ASP A 11 -20.44 -8.24 -17.26
N ARG A 12 -20.68 -6.94 -16.99
CA ARG A 12 -19.61 -6.07 -16.53
C ARG A 12 -19.57 -6.18 -15.01
N PRO A 13 -18.42 -6.56 -14.38
CA PRO A 13 -18.28 -6.33 -12.96
C PRO A 13 -18.63 -4.86 -12.71
N THR A 14 -19.62 -4.64 -11.85
CA THR A 14 -20.02 -3.30 -11.43
C THR A 14 -18.74 -2.55 -11.07
N GLN A 15 -18.60 -1.27 -11.46
CA GLN A 15 -17.34 -0.54 -11.19
C GLN A 15 -16.91 -0.65 -9.72
N SER A 16 -17.88 -0.77 -8.81
CA SER A 16 -17.65 -1.10 -7.40
C SER A 16 -16.83 -2.38 -7.20
N GLY A 17 -17.12 -3.50 -7.87
CA GLY A 17 -16.37 -4.75 -7.74
C GLY A 17 -14.89 -4.63 -8.10
N ARG A 18 -14.54 -3.87 -9.15
CA ARG A 18 -13.13 -3.62 -9.53
C ARG A 18 -12.41 -2.81 -8.47
N TRP A 19 -13.05 -1.78 -7.92
CA TRP A 19 -12.47 -0.97 -6.86
C TRP A 19 -12.33 -1.74 -5.55
N ARG A 20 -13.28 -2.61 -5.21
CA ARG A 20 -13.14 -3.53 -4.07
C ARG A 20 -11.88 -4.39 -4.20
N LEU A 21 -11.70 -5.05 -5.35
CA LEU A 21 -10.51 -5.89 -5.58
C LEU A 21 -9.21 -5.09 -5.52
N PHE A 22 -9.21 -3.87 -6.08
CA PHE A 22 -8.07 -2.97 -6.01
C PHE A 22 -7.70 -2.60 -4.56
N PHE A 23 -8.68 -2.24 -3.72
CA PHE A 23 -8.42 -1.92 -2.32
C PHE A 23 -8.03 -3.15 -1.49
N LEU A 24 -8.52 -4.34 -1.83
CA LEU A 24 -7.98 -5.60 -1.28
C LEU A 24 -6.50 -5.76 -1.62
N ALA A 25 -6.12 -5.58 -2.89
CA ALA A 25 -4.72 -5.66 -3.32
C ALA A 25 -3.85 -4.60 -2.63
N ALA A 26 -4.35 -3.37 -2.45
CA ALA A 26 -3.64 -2.31 -1.73
C ALA A 26 -3.43 -2.65 -0.25
N GLY A 27 -4.44 -3.22 0.40
CA GLY A 27 -4.34 -3.69 1.78
C GLY A 27 -3.31 -4.81 1.94
N LEU A 28 -3.37 -5.81 1.07
CA LEU A 28 -2.42 -6.93 1.05
C LEU A 28 -0.99 -6.47 0.76
N TRP A 29 -0.80 -5.55 -0.19
CA TRP A 29 0.52 -4.96 -0.48
C TRP A 29 1.16 -4.35 0.78
N ASN A 30 0.40 -3.54 1.51
CA ASN A 30 0.86 -2.94 2.76
C ASN A 30 1.18 -4.01 3.82
N TRP A 31 0.37 -5.05 3.94
CA TRP A 31 0.60 -6.15 4.89
C TRP A 31 1.83 -6.98 4.54
N CYS A 32 2.04 -7.29 3.26
CA CYS A 32 3.22 -8.01 2.78
C CYS A 32 4.53 -7.29 3.13
N GLY A 33 4.55 -5.95 3.12
CA GLY A 33 5.70 -5.18 3.58
C GLY A 33 5.79 -5.11 5.11
N ALA A 34 4.68 -4.79 5.77
CA ALA A 34 4.65 -4.49 7.21
C ALA A 34 4.87 -5.70 8.10
N VAL A 35 4.22 -6.84 7.83
CA VAL A 35 4.28 -8.01 8.70
C VAL A 35 5.73 -8.50 8.86
N PRO A 36 6.50 -8.75 7.79
CA PRO A 36 7.89 -9.16 7.93
C PRO A 36 8.75 -8.14 8.70
N ALA A 37 8.50 -6.85 8.49
CA ALA A 37 9.29 -5.78 9.10
C ALA A 37 9.06 -5.61 10.61
N ILE A 38 7.85 -5.92 11.08
CA ILE A 38 7.51 -5.88 12.51
C ILE A 38 8.18 -7.05 13.24
N PHE A 39 8.02 -8.28 12.72
CA PHE A 39 8.47 -9.50 13.39
C PHE A 39 9.97 -9.78 13.17
N TRP A 40 10.51 -9.45 12.00
CA TRP A 40 11.92 -9.65 11.65
C TRP A 40 12.57 -8.32 11.18
N PRO A 41 12.73 -7.34 12.08
CA PRO A 41 13.27 -6.02 11.72
C PRO A 41 14.69 -6.11 11.15
N GLY A 42 15.50 -7.09 11.58
CA GLY A 42 16.85 -7.31 11.04
C GLY A 42 16.84 -7.62 9.54
N LEU A 43 15.95 -8.52 9.11
CA LEU A 43 15.75 -8.84 7.70
C LEU A 43 15.28 -7.61 6.91
N ASN A 44 14.31 -6.87 7.45
CA ASN A 44 13.78 -5.69 6.78
C ASN A 44 14.82 -4.56 6.64
N LEU A 45 15.57 -4.27 7.69
CA LEU A 45 16.64 -3.27 7.66
C LEU A 45 17.75 -3.65 6.69
N ASN A 46 18.08 -4.94 6.60
CA ASN A 46 19.01 -5.44 5.58
C ASN A 46 18.45 -5.24 4.17
N LEU A 47 17.21 -5.69 3.93
CA LEU A 47 16.59 -5.60 2.61
C LEU A 47 16.44 -4.16 2.14
N PHE A 48 15.99 -3.23 2.98
CA PHE A 48 15.73 -1.84 2.58
C PHE A 48 16.97 -0.94 2.63
N TYR A 49 17.91 -1.19 3.55
CA TYR A 49 19.00 -0.24 3.85
C TYR A 49 20.40 -0.87 3.88
N ALA A 50 20.54 -2.14 3.47
CA ALA A 50 21.80 -2.90 3.48
C ALA A 50 22.48 -2.95 4.86
N ILE A 51 21.73 -2.78 5.94
CA ILE A 51 22.28 -2.84 7.30
C ILE A 51 22.50 -4.33 7.64
N THR A 52 23.76 -4.73 7.77
CA THR A 52 24.22 -6.09 8.11
C THR A 52 24.76 -6.16 9.54
N GLY A 53 25.01 -7.37 10.07
CA GLY A 53 25.61 -7.55 11.41
C GLY A 53 24.64 -7.31 12.58
N LEU A 54 23.33 -7.31 12.30
CA LEU A 54 22.24 -7.03 13.24
C LEU A 54 21.95 -8.19 14.22
N GLN A 55 22.65 -9.31 14.08
CA GLN A 55 22.56 -10.49 14.96
C GLN A 55 23.58 -10.44 16.11
N ASP A 56 24.68 -9.68 15.96
CA ASP A 56 25.83 -9.74 16.88
C ASP A 56 25.92 -8.56 17.84
N TYR A 57 25.16 -7.48 17.60
CA TYR A 57 25.05 -6.33 18.50
C TYR A 57 23.59 -6.15 18.92
N PRO A 58 23.31 -5.75 20.19
CA PRO A 58 21.97 -5.33 20.56
C PRO A 58 21.62 -4.16 19.65
N LEU A 59 20.74 -4.46 18.70
CA LEU A 59 20.20 -3.54 17.72
C LEU A 59 19.92 -2.22 18.43
N ASN A 60 20.43 -1.10 17.90
CA ASN A 60 20.16 0.21 18.48
C ASN A 60 18.65 0.29 18.73
N TYR A 61 18.27 0.32 20.00
CA TYR A 61 16.89 0.14 20.43
C TYR A 61 15.97 1.12 19.69
N TYR A 62 16.45 2.35 19.50
CA TYR A 62 15.75 3.39 18.78
C TYR A 62 15.58 3.07 17.28
N LEU A 63 16.56 2.46 16.62
CA LEU A 63 16.45 2.08 15.22
C LEU A 63 15.36 1.01 15.02
N VAL A 64 15.35 -0.04 15.84
CA VAL A 64 14.30 -1.08 15.78
C VAL A 64 12.95 -0.49 16.10
N PHE A 65 12.88 0.31 17.17
CA PHE A 65 11.65 0.94 17.61
C PHE A 65 11.06 1.79 16.48
N LEU A 66 11.83 2.72 15.91
CA LEU A 66 11.39 3.59 14.82
C LEU A 66 11.00 2.78 13.57
N ASN A 67 11.78 1.76 13.19
CA ASN A 67 11.45 0.89 12.06
C ASN A 67 10.09 0.21 12.31
N ARG A 68 9.91 -0.42 13.47
CA ARG A 68 8.64 -1.08 13.82
C ARG A 68 7.48 -0.10 13.86
N SER A 69 7.64 1.07 14.47
CA SER A 69 6.59 2.10 14.53
C SER A 69 6.15 2.53 13.15
N PHE A 70 7.09 2.76 12.23
CA PHE A 70 6.79 3.05 10.83
C PHE A 70 5.97 1.93 10.18
N TRP A 71 6.42 0.68 10.30
CA TRP A 71 5.73 -0.45 9.68
C TRP A 71 4.39 -0.80 10.33
N ILE A 72 4.21 -0.53 11.63
CA ILE A 72 2.90 -0.60 12.30
C ILE A 72 1.95 0.42 11.68
N ALA A 73 2.40 1.65 11.40
CA ALA A 73 1.57 2.63 10.71
C ALA A 73 1.21 2.14 9.29
N VAL A 74 2.16 1.55 8.54
CA VAL A 74 1.89 0.94 7.23
C VAL A 74 0.84 -0.19 7.33
N LEU A 75 0.90 -1.01 8.38
CA LEU A 75 -0.09 -2.06 8.66
C LEU A 75 -1.49 -1.48 8.89
N VAL A 76 -1.60 -0.40 9.67
CA VAL A 76 -2.86 0.32 9.93
C VAL A 76 -3.43 0.91 8.65
N PHE A 77 -2.62 1.49 7.77
CA PHE A 77 -3.08 1.90 6.44
C PHE A 77 -3.59 0.71 5.61
N GLY A 78 -2.91 -0.44 5.70
CA GLY A 78 -3.37 -1.68 5.06
C GLY A 78 -4.75 -2.10 5.54
N LEU A 79 -4.99 -2.07 6.86
CA LEU A 79 -6.32 -2.28 7.45
C LEU A 79 -7.34 -1.27 6.91
N GLY A 80 -6.98 0.01 6.83
CA GLY A 80 -7.83 1.05 6.24
C GLY A 80 -8.26 0.73 4.81
N TYR A 81 -7.36 0.22 3.97
CA TYR A 81 -7.71 -0.20 2.61
C TYR A 81 -8.63 -1.42 2.58
N LEU A 82 -8.46 -2.38 3.49
CA LEU A 82 -9.40 -3.51 3.61
C LEU A 82 -10.80 -3.05 4.04
N ILE A 83 -10.89 -2.03 4.89
CA ILE A 83 -12.18 -1.41 5.26
C ILE A 83 -12.83 -0.75 4.02
N ILE A 84 -12.06 0.04 3.25
CA ILE A 84 -12.55 0.63 2.00
C ILE A 84 -13.00 -0.45 1.02
N ALA A 85 -12.32 -1.59 0.96
CA ALA A 85 -12.71 -2.69 0.08
C ALA A 85 -14.11 -3.27 0.39
N SER A 86 -14.63 -3.10 1.60
CA SER A 86 -16.00 -3.52 1.92
C SER A 86 -17.05 -2.60 1.27
N ASP A 87 -16.79 -1.29 1.27
CA ASP A 87 -17.63 -0.26 0.66
C ASP A 87 -16.78 0.93 0.18
N PRO A 88 -16.34 0.92 -1.10
CA PRO A 88 -15.40 1.91 -1.59
C PRO A 88 -15.91 3.36 -1.49
N GLY A 89 -17.22 3.59 -1.62
CA GLY A 89 -17.79 4.94 -1.65
C GLY A 89 -17.77 5.69 -0.32
N LYS A 90 -17.62 4.98 0.80
CA LYS A 90 -17.91 5.50 2.14
C LYS A 90 -16.71 6.15 2.86
N HIS A 91 -15.49 5.77 2.49
CA HIS A 91 -14.29 6.03 3.31
C HIS A 91 -13.21 6.84 2.57
N LEU A 92 -13.61 7.89 1.85
CA LEU A 92 -12.70 8.70 1.01
C LEU A 92 -11.56 9.37 1.81
N GLY A 93 -11.78 9.72 3.08
CA GLY A 93 -10.73 10.31 3.92
C GLY A 93 -9.51 9.39 4.10
N ILE A 94 -9.73 8.07 4.18
CA ILE A 94 -8.65 7.08 4.28
C ILE A 94 -7.84 7.05 2.97
N VAL A 95 -8.50 7.21 1.81
CA VAL A 95 -7.83 7.27 0.51
C VAL A 95 -6.94 8.51 0.41
N VAL A 96 -7.44 9.68 0.83
CA VAL A 96 -6.65 10.92 0.83
C VAL A 96 -5.43 10.80 1.74
N MET A 97 -5.60 10.29 2.96
CA MET A 97 -4.47 10.04 3.87
C MET A 97 -3.49 9.03 3.29
N GLY A 98 -3.99 7.99 2.61
CA GLY A 98 -3.18 7.00 1.91
C GLY A 98 -2.33 7.59 0.78
N ILE A 99 -2.89 8.50 -0.02
CA ILE A 99 -2.15 9.24 -1.06
C ILE A 99 -1.02 10.05 -0.43
N ILE A 100 -1.32 10.88 0.58
CA ILE A 100 -0.33 11.73 1.24
C ILE A 100 0.81 10.87 1.82
N GLY A 101 0.45 9.82 2.55
CA GLY A 101 1.42 8.91 3.16
C GLY A 101 2.31 8.23 2.13
N LYS A 102 1.73 7.65 1.06
CA LYS A 102 2.50 6.96 0.02
C LYS A 102 3.41 7.89 -0.77
N VAL A 103 2.97 9.12 -1.07
CA VAL A 103 3.83 10.12 -1.74
C VAL A 103 5.04 10.45 -0.88
N ILE A 104 4.82 10.74 0.41
CA ILE A 104 5.92 11.08 1.33
C ILE A 104 6.90 9.91 1.46
N VAL A 105 6.41 8.68 1.65
CA VAL A 105 7.24 7.48 1.79
C VAL A 105 8.01 7.16 0.51
N ALA A 106 7.35 7.22 -0.66
CA ALA A 106 8.01 6.97 -1.94
C ALA A 106 9.12 8.00 -2.20
N LEU A 107 8.85 9.29 -1.98
CA LEU A 107 9.87 10.34 -2.10
C LEU A 107 11.04 10.12 -1.15
N ALA A 108 10.77 9.73 0.10
CA ALA A 108 11.80 9.44 1.09
C ALA A 108 12.69 8.26 0.65
N TRP A 109 12.11 7.16 0.16
CA TRP A 109 12.88 6.01 -0.31
C TRP A 109 13.66 6.28 -1.59
N TYR A 110 13.09 7.02 -2.55
CA TYR A 110 13.85 7.45 -3.73
C TYR A 110 15.02 8.36 -3.34
N TYR A 111 14.81 9.29 -2.41
CA TYR A 111 15.87 10.17 -1.91
C TYR A 111 16.98 9.39 -1.19
N LEU A 112 16.61 8.46 -0.30
CA LEU A 112 17.59 7.60 0.38
C LEU A 112 18.38 6.74 -0.59
N PHE A 113 17.75 6.22 -1.64
CA PHE A 113 18.42 5.48 -2.69
C PHE A 113 19.40 6.36 -3.48
N ALA A 114 19.00 7.58 -3.84
CA ALA A 114 19.87 8.54 -4.54
C ALA A 114 21.11 8.93 -3.71
N MET A 115 21.03 8.86 -2.38
CA MET A 115 22.17 9.06 -1.47
C MET A 115 22.99 7.78 -1.21
N GLY A 116 22.66 6.65 -1.83
CA GLY A 116 23.31 5.36 -1.56
C GLY A 116 23.01 4.79 -0.17
N LYS A 117 21.94 5.23 0.50
CA LYS A 117 21.53 4.81 1.85
C LYS A 117 20.39 3.79 1.86
N ALA A 118 19.82 3.49 0.69
CA ALA A 118 18.79 2.46 0.52
C ALA A 118 19.16 1.54 -0.63
N THR A 119 18.58 0.35 -0.65
CA THR A 119 18.81 -0.65 -1.70
C THR A 119 17.78 -0.52 -2.83
N GLY A 120 17.97 -1.31 -3.90
CA GLY A 120 16.98 -1.45 -4.95
C GLY A 120 15.63 -2.01 -4.46
N PHE A 121 15.59 -2.69 -3.32
CA PHE A 121 14.33 -3.17 -2.73
C PHE A 121 13.46 -2.01 -2.26
N ALA A 122 14.06 -0.96 -1.68
CA ALA A 122 13.33 0.25 -1.30
C ALA A 122 12.75 0.97 -2.51
N VAL A 123 13.47 0.99 -3.63
CA VAL A 123 12.99 1.55 -4.91
C VAL A 123 11.83 0.74 -5.47
N PHE A 124 11.90 -0.59 -5.41
CA PHE A 124 10.79 -1.46 -5.81
C PHE A 124 9.53 -1.18 -4.98
N ALA A 125 9.67 -1.07 -3.66
CA ALA A 125 8.57 -0.74 -2.76
C ALA A 125 7.99 0.66 -3.04
N ALA A 126 8.85 1.67 -3.22
CA ALA A 126 8.46 3.04 -3.59
C ALA A 126 7.72 3.10 -4.93
N THR A 127 8.15 2.28 -5.90
CA THR A 127 7.52 2.19 -7.22
C THR A 127 6.12 1.59 -7.10
N GLY A 128 5.95 0.51 -6.34
CA GLY A 128 4.64 -0.07 -6.06
C GLY A 128 3.71 0.95 -5.38
N ASP A 129 4.21 1.67 -4.37
CA ASP A 129 3.44 2.72 -3.68
C ASP A 129 3.06 3.88 -4.60
N SER A 130 3.95 4.26 -5.53
CA SER A 130 3.66 5.29 -6.54
C SER A 130 2.52 4.84 -7.47
N LEU A 131 2.53 3.57 -7.91
CA LEU A 131 1.46 3.01 -8.74
C LEU A 131 0.13 3.01 -7.99
N PHE A 132 0.08 2.50 -6.75
CA PHE A 132 -1.14 2.54 -5.93
C PHE A 132 -1.64 3.97 -5.74
N THR A 133 -0.75 4.94 -5.56
CA THR A 133 -1.11 6.36 -5.42
C THR A 133 -1.81 6.89 -6.67
N VAL A 134 -1.31 6.58 -7.87
CA VAL A 134 -1.96 6.97 -9.14
C VAL A 134 -3.38 6.39 -9.20
N PHE A 135 -3.54 5.11 -8.83
CA PHE A 135 -4.87 4.49 -8.80
C PHE A 135 -5.78 5.05 -7.71
N PHE A 136 -5.26 5.47 -6.56
CA PHE A 136 -6.04 6.19 -5.55
C PHE A 136 -6.54 7.54 -6.06
N ILE A 137 -5.71 8.29 -6.80
CA ILE A 137 -6.14 9.55 -7.43
C ILE A 137 -7.23 9.27 -8.47
N LEU A 138 -7.04 8.25 -9.32
CA LEU A 138 -8.06 7.83 -10.29
C LEU A 138 -9.37 7.42 -9.60
N PHE A 139 -9.27 6.74 -8.46
CA PHE A 139 -10.42 6.38 -7.64
C PHE A 139 -11.15 7.62 -7.10
N LEU A 140 -10.45 8.65 -6.62
CA LEU A 140 -11.11 9.88 -6.15
C LEU A 140 -11.86 10.61 -7.27
N VAL A 141 -11.34 10.56 -8.51
CA VAL A 141 -11.95 11.24 -9.67
C VAL A 141 -13.12 10.44 -10.24
N ARG A 142 -12.98 9.11 -10.36
CA ARG A 142 -13.88 8.23 -11.13
C ARG A 142 -14.55 7.13 -10.31
N GLY A 143 -14.26 7.04 -9.02
CA GLY A 143 -14.80 6.02 -8.13
C GLY A 143 -16.30 6.20 -7.86
N PRO A 144 -16.97 5.14 -7.38
CA PRO A 144 -18.35 5.23 -6.93
C PRO A 144 -18.46 6.25 -5.79
N ARG A 145 -19.47 7.11 -5.85
CA ARG A 145 -19.84 8.00 -4.75
C ARG A 145 -21.01 7.37 -4.01
N SER A 146 -20.99 7.40 -2.68
CA SER A 146 -22.20 7.16 -1.92
C SER A 146 -23.24 8.23 -2.34
N PRO A 147 -24.51 7.84 -2.56
CA PRO A 147 -25.58 8.79 -2.83
C PRO A 147 -25.80 9.76 -1.66
#